data_AF-A0A849NK46-F1
#
_entry.id   AF-A0A849NK46-F1
#
_cell.length_a   1.000
_cell.length_b   1.000
_cell.length_c   1.000
_cell.angle_alpha   90.00
_cell.angle_beta   90.00
_cell.angle_gamma   90.00
#
_symmetry.space_group_name_H-M   'P 1'
#
loop_
_entity.id
_entity.type
_entity.pdbx_description
1 polymer ?
#
loop_
_entity_poly.entity_id
_entity_poly.type
_entity_poly.pdbx_seq_one_letter_code
_entity_poly.pdbx_strand_id
1 'polypeptide(L)'
;MEKLIEIKSTSDIPSEYKGTPIADLLEYHNLDKEYREYTQAELLIGMCMDHREHLSIPGNFSYIIRTGGANLKFSEFKVSFAIAVGGVRHIALIGHNNCGMVNLKSKQKKFIDGMVDNAGWDAEIAEEHFKRFEPIFEIENEIEFLKSEAIRLRMRYPKIVFAPMLFKVENSKIYLIKEN
;
A
#
# COMPACT_ATOMS: atom_id res chain seq x y z
N MET A 1 14.18 -0.47 -16.45
CA MET A 1 14.64 -0.94 -15.14
C MET A 1 13.99 -0.08 -14.09
N GLU A 2 13.08 -0.64 -13.31
CA GLU A 2 12.43 0.06 -12.21
C GLU A 2 13.47 0.36 -11.13
N LYS A 3 13.63 1.66 -10.80
CA LYS A 3 14.65 2.09 -9.85
C LYS A 3 14.01 2.26 -8.48
N LEU A 4 14.26 1.29 -7.60
CA LEU A 4 13.99 1.42 -6.17
C LEU A 4 15.08 2.27 -5.52
N ILE A 5 14.67 3.20 -4.66
CA ILE A 5 15.58 4.00 -3.84
C ILE A 5 15.55 3.42 -2.43
N GLU A 6 16.68 2.88 -2.00
CA GLU A 6 16.87 2.41 -0.64
C GLU A 6 17.13 3.58 0.30
N ILE A 7 16.46 3.60 1.46
CA ILE A 7 16.61 4.65 2.45
C ILE A 7 17.46 4.13 3.61
N LYS A 8 18.75 4.49 3.63
CA LYS A 8 19.72 4.16 4.69
C LYS A 8 19.99 5.35 5.62
N SER A 9 19.62 6.54 5.19
CA SER A 9 19.85 7.80 5.86
C SER A 9 18.81 8.83 5.42
N THR A 10 18.67 9.91 6.18
CA THR A 10 17.79 11.04 5.83
C THR A 10 18.20 11.74 4.54
N SER A 11 19.47 11.63 4.11
CA SER A 11 19.94 12.16 2.83
C SER A 11 19.43 11.39 1.62
N ASP A 12 19.02 10.12 1.79
CA ASP A 12 18.49 9.30 0.69
C ASP A 12 17.04 9.66 0.35
N ILE A 13 16.35 10.38 1.24
CA ILE A 13 14.97 10.83 1.03
C ILE A 13 14.97 11.97 0.01
N PRO A 14 14.23 11.85 -1.11
CA PRO A 14 14.09 12.91 -2.12
C PRO A 14 13.56 14.22 -1.52
N SER A 15 14.01 15.34 -2.09
CA SER A 15 13.71 16.69 -1.58
C SER A 15 12.22 17.00 -1.50
N GLU A 16 11.42 16.46 -2.42
CA GLU A 16 9.97 16.62 -2.46
C GLU A 16 9.25 16.02 -1.25
N TYR A 17 9.88 15.09 -0.53
CA TYR A 17 9.32 14.48 0.67
C TYR A 17 9.93 14.99 1.97
N LYS A 18 11.04 15.73 1.91
CA LYS A 18 11.70 16.25 3.12
C LYS A 18 10.78 17.21 3.88
N GLY A 19 10.74 17.06 5.21
CA GLY A 19 9.87 17.86 6.07
C GLY A 19 8.37 17.55 5.93
N THR A 20 8.04 16.40 5.33
CA THR A 20 6.65 15.92 5.22
C THR A 20 6.46 14.64 6.04
N PRO A 21 5.21 14.26 6.35
CA PRO A 21 4.90 12.98 6.99
C PRO A 21 5.36 11.75 6.18
N ILE A 22 5.62 11.88 4.88
CA ILE A 22 6.22 10.80 4.08
C ILE A 22 7.67 10.54 4.49
N ALA A 23 8.45 11.60 4.76
CA ALA A 23 9.80 11.45 5.30
C ALA A 23 9.76 10.86 6.72
N ASP A 24 8.84 11.33 7.57
CA ASP A 24 8.68 10.78 8.91
C ASP A 24 8.35 9.28 8.89
N LEU A 25 7.47 8.81 8.00
CA LEU A 25 7.21 7.38 7.81
C LEU A 25 8.50 6.60 7.51
N LEU A 26 9.31 7.09 6.57
CA LEU A 26 10.57 6.43 6.21
C LEU A 26 11.58 6.48 7.36
N GLU A 27 11.66 7.59 8.07
CA GLU A 27 12.59 7.75 9.20
C GLU A 27 12.17 6.87 10.39
N TYR A 28 10.89 6.80 10.74
CA TYR A 28 10.38 5.92 11.79
C TYR A 28 10.58 4.45 11.47
N HIS A 29 10.26 4.05 10.23
CA HIS A 29 10.27 2.65 9.87
C HIS A 29 11.65 2.12 9.48
N ASN A 30 12.42 2.89 8.69
CA ASN A 30 13.71 2.42 8.20
C ASN A 30 14.89 2.85 9.07
N LEU A 31 14.81 3.99 9.76
CA LEU A 31 15.96 4.66 10.40
C LEU A 31 15.83 4.74 11.93
N ASP A 32 14.84 4.05 12.51
CA ASP A 32 14.62 3.96 13.96
C ASP A 32 14.56 5.33 14.65
N LYS A 33 13.99 6.34 13.97
CA LYS A 33 13.78 7.67 14.53
C LYS A 33 12.88 7.60 15.77
N GLU A 34 13.23 8.36 16.80
CA GLU A 34 12.39 8.49 17.99
C GLU A 34 11.00 9.04 17.65
N TYR A 35 9.99 8.38 18.20
CA TYR A 35 8.60 8.71 17.97
C TYR A 35 8.24 10.06 18.58
N ARG A 36 7.51 10.86 17.79
CA ARG A 36 6.86 12.08 18.27
C ARG A 36 5.45 11.74 18.72
N GLU A 37 4.88 12.59 19.58
CA GLU A 37 3.47 12.50 19.93
C GLU A 37 2.60 13.17 18.86
N TYR A 38 1.48 12.53 18.54
CA TYR A 38 0.50 13.02 17.56
C TYR A 38 -0.88 13.09 18.18
N THR A 39 -1.52 14.25 18.06
CA THR A 39 -2.91 14.46 18.45
C THR A 39 -3.89 14.26 17.30
N GLN A 40 -3.38 14.19 16.07
CA GLN A 40 -4.15 13.95 14.84
C GLN A 40 -3.25 13.29 13.79
N ALA A 41 -3.86 12.55 12.85
CA ALA A 41 -3.14 11.93 11.76
C ALA A 41 -2.63 12.95 10.75
N GLU A 42 -1.36 12.83 10.36
CA GLU A 42 -0.73 13.70 9.35
C GLU A 42 -0.61 13.00 7.98
N LEU A 43 -0.74 11.67 7.97
CA LEU A 43 -0.56 10.81 6.81
C LEU A 43 -1.76 9.86 6.63
N LEU A 44 -2.07 9.50 5.39
CA LEU A 44 -2.83 8.28 5.09
C LEU A 44 -1.90 7.26 4.44
N ILE A 45 -1.90 6.04 4.97
CA ILE A 45 -1.18 4.90 4.41
C ILE A 45 -2.20 3.98 3.74
N GLY A 46 -2.08 3.81 2.43
CA GLY A 46 -2.72 2.73 1.70
C GLY A 46 -1.72 1.60 1.52
N MET A 47 -1.94 0.44 2.13
CA MET A 47 -0.98 -0.68 2.07
C MET A 47 -1.64 -2.02 1.79
N CYS A 48 -0.85 -3.05 1.49
CA CYS A 48 -1.42 -4.37 1.29
C CYS A 48 -2.02 -4.94 2.58
N MET A 49 -3.03 -5.79 2.44
CA MET A 49 -3.56 -6.59 3.54
C MET A 49 -2.63 -7.73 4.00
N ASP A 50 -1.47 -7.91 3.36
CA ASP A 50 -0.54 -8.98 3.65
C ASP A 50 -0.03 -8.92 5.09
N HIS A 51 -0.22 -10.01 5.83
CA HIS A 51 0.09 -10.08 7.27
C HIS A 51 1.58 -9.91 7.59
N ARG A 52 2.46 -10.05 6.60
CA ARG A 52 3.92 -9.92 6.77
C ARG A 52 4.38 -8.47 6.85
N GLU A 53 3.55 -7.52 6.42
CA GLU A 53 3.87 -6.09 6.51
C GLU A 53 3.54 -5.54 7.90
N HIS A 54 4.58 -5.16 8.62
CA HIS A 54 4.50 -4.48 9.91
C HIS A 54 5.26 -3.15 9.85
N LEU A 55 4.58 -2.05 10.14
CA LEU A 55 5.16 -0.71 10.14
C LEU A 55 5.56 -0.31 11.56
N SER A 56 6.76 0.26 11.68
CA SER A 56 7.26 0.88 12.91
C SER A 56 6.92 2.37 12.82
N ILE A 57 5.78 2.75 13.39
CA ILE A 57 5.25 4.12 13.39
C ILE A 57 4.59 4.46 14.73
N PRO A 58 4.57 5.74 15.13
CA PRO A 58 3.89 6.17 16.35
C PRO A 58 2.37 6.02 16.27
N GLY A 59 1.74 5.92 17.44
CA GLY A 59 0.29 6.01 17.57
C GLY A 59 -0.24 7.36 17.05
N ASN A 60 -1.48 7.36 16.54
CA ASN A 60 -2.19 8.52 15.97
C ASN A 60 -1.53 9.20 14.76
N PHE A 61 -0.37 8.74 14.29
CA PHE A 61 0.37 9.35 13.18
C PHE A 61 -0.38 9.27 11.84
N SER A 62 -1.08 8.17 11.58
CA SER A 62 -1.67 7.91 10.26
C SER A 62 -3.02 7.22 10.30
N TYR A 63 -3.87 7.53 9.33
CA TYR A 63 -4.92 6.59 8.89
C TYR A 63 -4.26 5.44 8.13
N ILE A 64 -4.78 4.22 8.28
CA ILE A 64 -4.28 3.04 7.55
C ILE A 64 -5.45 2.34 6.85
N ILE A 65 -5.37 2.20 5.54
CA ILE A 65 -6.28 1.40 4.73
C ILE A 65 -5.51 0.21 4.18
N ARG A 66 -5.98 -1.00 4.49
CA ARG A 66 -5.38 -2.24 3.99
C ARG A 66 -6.28 -2.90 2.95
N THR A 67 -5.76 -3.14 1.75
CA THR A 67 -6.47 -3.83 0.65
C THR A 67 -5.50 -4.73 -0.11
N GLY A 68 -6.00 -5.69 -0.91
CA GLY A 68 -5.12 -6.49 -1.77
C GLY A 68 -4.29 -5.60 -2.71
N GLY A 69 -2.97 -5.77 -2.72
CA GLY A 69 -2.06 -5.04 -3.60
C GLY A 69 -1.93 -3.54 -3.31
N ALA A 70 -2.41 -3.06 -2.16
CA ALA A 70 -2.60 -1.63 -1.88
C ALA A 70 -3.53 -0.92 -2.88
N ASN A 71 -4.44 -1.67 -3.53
CA ASN A 71 -5.41 -1.14 -4.48
C ASN A 71 -6.48 -0.32 -3.76
N LEU A 72 -6.47 1.01 -3.94
CA LEU A 72 -7.42 1.92 -3.28
C LEU A 72 -8.65 2.25 -4.14
N LYS A 73 -8.78 1.67 -5.34
CA LYS A 73 -9.91 1.89 -6.26
C LYS A 73 -11.28 1.68 -5.62
N PHE A 74 -11.38 0.73 -4.68
CA PHE A 74 -12.62 0.42 -3.96
C PHE A 74 -12.71 1.06 -2.56
N SER A 75 -11.71 1.87 -2.19
CA SER A 75 -11.65 2.58 -0.91
C SER A 75 -11.70 4.10 -1.07
N GLU A 76 -12.11 4.61 -2.24
CA GLU A 76 -12.06 6.04 -2.56
C GLU A 76 -12.82 6.93 -1.58
N PHE A 77 -13.97 6.47 -1.08
CA PHE A 77 -14.72 7.22 -0.07
C PHE A 77 -13.91 7.36 1.24
N LYS A 78 -13.22 6.29 1.67
CA LYS A 78 -12.36 6.32 2.86
C LYS A 78 -11.17 7.26 2.65
N VAL A 79 -10.57 7.26 1.46
CA VAL A 79 -9.51 8.20 1.07
C VAL A 79 -10.04 9.64 1.12
N SER A 80 -11.20 9.91 0.52
CA SER A 80 -11.84 11.23 0.52
C SER A 80 -12.16 11.70 1.94
N PHE A 81 -12.61 10.80 2.82
CA PHE A 81 -12.90 11.12 4.22
C PHE A 81 -11.63 11.52 4.98
N ALA A 82 -10.54 10.75 4.84
CA ALA A 82 -9.26 11.08 5.47
C ALA A 82 -8.73 12.44 5.00
N ILE A 83 -8.93 12.79 3.73
CA ILE A 83 -8.55 14.10 3.18
C ILE A 83 -9.47 15.21 3.71
N ALA A 84 -10.78 15.08 3.54
CA ALA A 84 -11.73 16.17 3.77
C ALA A 84 -12.02 16.40 5.25
N VAL A 85 -12.14 15.34 6.04
CA VAL A 85 -12.46 15.39 7.48
C VAL A 85 -11.19 15.23 8.30
N GLY A 86 -10.33 14.28 7.92
CA GLY A 86 -9.06 14.03 8.61
C GLY A 86 -7.96 15.06 8.29
N GLY A 87 -8.12 15.88 7.25
CA GLY A 87 -7.18 16.95 6.90
C GLY A 87 -5.85 16.49 6.30
N VAL A 88 -5.67 15.19 6.00
CA VAL A 88 -4.39 14.68 5.50
C VAL A 88 -4.09 15.24 4.10
N ARG A 89 -2.82 15.58 3.87
CA ARG A 89 -2.32 16.13 2.59
C ARG A 89 -1.26 15.27 1.91
N HIS A 90 -0.88 14.18 2.57
CA HIS A 90 0.15 13.26 2.12
C HIS A 90 -0.41 11.83 2.20
N ILE A 91 -0.10 11.02 1.18
CA ILE A 91 -0.52 9.62 1.11
C ILE A 91 0.68 8.76 0.70
N ALA A 92 0.97 7.73 1.50
CA ALA A 92 1.92 6.69 1.13
C ALA A 92 1.16 5.48 0.58
N LEU A 93 1.52 5.02 -0.62
CA LEU A 93 1.02 3.77 -1.20
C LEU A 93 2.11 2.73 -1.07
N ILE A 94 1.88 1.70 -0.25
CA ILE A 94 2.88 0.70 0.10
C ILE A 94 2.38 -0.66 -0.36
N GLY A 95 2.85 -1.11 -1.52
CA GLY A 95 2.77 -2.53 -1.88
C GLY A 95 4.00 -3.26 -1.38
N HIS A 96 4.11 -4.55 -1.68
CA HIS A 96 5.23 -5.36 -1.26
C HIS A 96 5.62 -6.35 -2.32
N ASN A 97 6.87 -6.83 -2.29
CA ASN A 97 7.28 -7.91 -3.17
C ASN A 97 6.62 -9.25 -2.78
N ASN A 98 6.47 -10.13 -3.76
CA ASN A 98 5.82 -11.43 -3.59
C ASN A 98 4.35 -11.26 -3.16
N CYS A 99 3.64 -10.34 -3.82
CA CYS A 99 2.25 -10.07 -3.51
C CYS A 99 1.34 -11.23 -3.94
N GLY A 100 0.43 -11.63 -3.05
CA GLY A 100 -0.57 -12.65 -3.36
C GLY A 100 -1.49 -12.26 -4.52
N MET A 101 -1.63 -10.95 -4.78
CA MET A 101 -2.46 -10.40 -5.87
C MET A 101 -1.77 -10.38 -7.24
N VAL A 102 -0.49 -10.78 -7.33
CA VAL A 102 0.19 -11.00 -8.63
C VAL A 102 -0.03 -12.42 -9.10
N ASN A 103 -0.45 -12.61 -10.35
CA ASN A 103 -0.73 -13.90 -10.95
C ASN A 103 -1.73 -14.72 -10.10
N LEU A 104 -2.85 -14.10 -9.74
CA LEU A 104 -4.00 -14.69 -9.06
C LEU A 104 -4.51 -15.90 -9.81
N LYS A 105 -4.54 -15.88 -11.14
CA LYS A 105 -5.01 -17.02 -11.94
C LYS A 105 -4.31 -18.33 -11.57
N SER A 106 -3.00 -18.30 -11.33
CA SER A 106 -2.24 -19.48 -10.87
C SER A 106 -2.67 -20.02 -9.50
N LYS A 107 -3.37 -19.21 -8.70
CA LYS A 107 -3.86 -19.53 -7.35
C LYS A 107 -5.32 -19.99 -7.36
N GLN A 108 -5.99 -20.04 -8.52
CA GLN A 108 -7.42 -20.36 -8.61
C GLN A 108 -7.79 -21.64 -7.86
N LYS A 109 -7.07 -22.75 -8.10
CA LYS A 109 -7.37 -24.01 -7.43
C LYS A 109 -7.24 -23.89 -5.91
N LYS A 110 -6.14 -23.33 -5.43
CA LYS A 110 -5.89 -23.12 -3.99
C LYS A 110 -6.96 -22.23 -3.35
N PHE A 111 -7.43 -21.21 -4.07
CA PHE A 111 -8.52 -20.35 -3.62
C PHE A 111 -9.82 -21.15 -3.48
N ILE A 112 -10.22 -21.90 -4.50
CA ILE A 112 -11.47 -22.70 -4.48
C ILE A 112 -11.41 -23.74 -3.38
N ASP A 113 -10.36 -24.56 -3.32
CA ASP A 113 -10.16 -25.56 -2.27
C ASP A 113 -10.24 -24.90 -0.89
N GLY A 114 -9.55 -23.76 -0.70
CA GLY A 114 -9.55 -23.02 0.55
C GLY A 114 -10.91 -22.45 0.96
N MET A 115 -11.75 -22.04 0.00
CA MET A 115 -13.11 -21.56 0.28
C MET A 115 -14.06 -22.70 0.65
N VAL A 116 -13.89 -23.88 0.03
CA VAL A 116 -14.64 -25.08 0.40
C VAL A 116 -14.22 -25.53 1.80
N ASP A 117 -12.93 -25.72 2.04
CA ASP A 117 -12.42 -26.34 3.27
C ASP A 117 -12.52 -25.40 4.49
N ASN A 118 -12.23 -24.10 4.33
CA ASN A 118 -12.18 -23.16 5.46
C ASN A 118 -13.45 -22.34 5.63
N ALA A 119 -14.19 -22.08 4.55
CA ALA A 119 -15.39 -21.24 4.58
C ALA A 119 -16.69 -22.02 4.32
N GLY A 120 -16.62 -23.31 4.00
CA GLY A 120 -17.77 -24.18 3.77
C GLY A 120 -18.57 -23.83 2.51
N TRP A 121 -17.94 -23.18 1.53
CA TRP A 121 -18.62 -22.83 0.29
C TRP A 121 -18.79 -24.04 -0.62
N ASP A 122 -19.80 -23.97 -1.48
CA ASP A 122 -19.86 -24.84 -2.65
C ASP A 122 -18.74 -24.47 -3.64
N ALA A 123 -18.14 -25.48 -4.28
CA ALA A 123 -17.02 -25.30 -5.19
C ALA A 123 -17.38 -24.45 -6.43
N GLU A 124 -18.60 -24.60 -6.97
CA GLU A 124 -19.07 -23.82 -8.12
C GLU A 124 -19.22 -22.35 -7.74
N ILE A 125 -19.81 -22.07 -6.57
CA ILE A 125 -19.94 -20.70 -6.04
C ILE A 125 -18.56 -20.05 -5.82
N ALA A 126 -17.61 -20.79 -5.25
CA ALA A 126 -16.25 -20.31 -5.06
C ALA A 126 -15.53 -20.03 -6.39
N GLU A 127 -15.73 -20.88 -7.40
CA GLU A 127 -15.17 -20.68 -8.73
C GLU A 127 -15.77 -19.46 -9.44
N GLU A 128 -17.10 -19.28 -9.38
CA GLU A 128 -17.78 -18.12 -9.93
C GLU A 128 -17.31 -16.81 -9.27
N HIS A 129 -17.19 -16.83 -7.94
CA HIS A 129 -16.64 -15.71 -7.19
C HIS A 129 -15.23 -15.36 -7.66
N PHE A 130 -14.35 -16.37 -7.78
CA PHE A 130 -13.00 -16.17 -8.26
C PHE A 130 -12.98 -15.58 -9.68
N LYS A 131 -13.71 -16.18 -10.64
CA LYS A 131 -13.77 -15.70 -12.03
C LYS A 131 -14.27 -14.26 -12.14
N ARG A 132 -15.20 -13.86 -11.27
CA ARG A 132 -15.76 -12.49 -11.25
C ARG A 132 -14.74 -11.46 -10.76
N PHE A 133 -13.96 -11.80 -9.74
CA PHE A 133 -13.14 -10.83 -8.99
C PHE A 133 -11.65 -10.88 -9.32
N GLU A 134 -11.14 -11.99 -9.85
CA GLU A 134 -9.75 -12.10 -10.30
C GLU A 134 -9.31 -10.97 -11.25
N PRO A 135 -10.01 -10.66 -12.36
CA PRO A 135 -9.58 -9.57 -13.25
C PRO A 135 -9.69 -8.17 -12.63
N ILE A 136 -10.39 -8.04 -11.49
CA ILE A 136 -10.60 -6.78 -10.79
C ILE A 136 -9.47 -6.52 -9.78
N PHE A 137 -8.95 -7.58 -9.15
CA PHE A 137 -7.95 -7.50 -8.08
C PHE A 137 -6.55 -7.93 -8.48
N GLU A 138 -6.38 -8.58 -9.64
CA GLU A 138 -5.07 -8.84 -10.23
C GLU A 138 -4.33 -7.51 -10.44
N ILE A 139 -3.05 -7.48 -10.04
CA ILE A 139 -2.19 -6.30 -10.18
C ILE A 139 -1.04 -6.51 -11.16
N GLU A 140 -0.84 -7.73 -11.67
CA GLU A 140 0.18 -8.17 -12.64
C GLU A 140 1.64 -8.00 -12.18
N ASN A 141 2.04 -6.78 -11.83
CA ASN A 141 3.36 -6.42 -11.32
C ASN A 141 3.19 -5.39 -10.19
N GLU A 142 3.85 -5.64 -9.05
CA GLU A 142 3.64 -4.83 -7.85
C GLU A 142 4.09 -3.38 -8.03
N ILE A 143 5.23 -3.13 -8.68
CA ILE A 143 5.80 -1.80 -8.82
C ILE A 143 5.02 -0.99 -9.86
N GLU A 144 4.76 -1.57 -11.03
CA GLU A 144 4.02 -0.89 -12.10
C GLU A 144 2.58 -0.61 -11.67
N PHE A 145 1.95 -1.51 -10.93
CA PHE A 145 0.65 -1.26 -10.32
C PHE A 145 0.69 -0.05 -9.40
N LEU A 146 1.63 0.01 -8.44
CA LEU A 146 1.73 1.12 -7.49
C LEU A 146 1.96 2.47 -8.19
N LYS A 147 2.77 2.51 -9.24
CA LYS A 147 2.95 3.73 -10.06
C LYS A 147 1.65 4.14 -10.72
N SER A 148 0.97 3.19 -11.38
CA SER A 148 -0.30 3.47 -12.06
C SER A 148 -1.37 3.96 -11.09
N GLU A 149 -1.43 3.37 -9.89
CA GLU A 149 -2.37 3.74 -8.84
C GLU A 149 -2.04 5.12 -8.27
N ALA A 150 -0.76 5.44 -8.05
CA ALA A 150 -0.32 6.77 -7.65
C ALA A 150 -0.71 7.83 -8.69
N ILE A 151 -0.46 7.57 -9.98
CA ILE A 151 -0.84 8.46 -11.08
C ILE A 151 -2.37 8.66 -11.12
N ARG A 152 -3.14 7.57 -11.02
CA ARG A 152 -4.61 7.62 -11.01
C ARG A 152 -5.14 8.48 -9.86
N LEU A 153 -4.59 8.29 -8.65
CA LEU A 153 -5.02 9.04 -7.47
C LEU A 153 -4.58 10.50 -7.52
N ARG A 154 -3.40 10.83 -8.09
CA ARG A 154 -2.98 12.23 -8.31
C ARG A 154 -3.92 12.98 -9.24
N MET A 155 -4.38 12.34 -10.32
CA MET A 155 -5.39 12.94 -11.21
C MET A 155 -6.70 13.22 -10.49
N ARG A 156 -7.07 12.39 -9.51
CA ARG A 156 -8.31 12.56 -8.71
C ARG A 156 -8.15 13.59 -7.59
N TYR A 157 -6.99 13.64 -6.95
CA TYR A 157 -6.71 14.50 -5.79
C TYR A 157 -5.46 15.37 -6.06
N PRO A 158 -5.56 16.39 -6.93
CA PRO A 158 -4.39 17.12 -7.45
C PRO A 158 -3.62 17.95 -6.41
N LYS A 159 -4.17 18.14 -5.22
CA LYS A 159 -3.51 18.87 -4.11
C LYS A 159 -2.84 17.95 -3.08
N ILE A 160 -2.90 16.63 -3.29
CA ILE A 160 -2.37 15.64 -2.37
C ILE A 160 -1.05 15.10 -2.92
N VAL A 161 -0.06 15.00 -2.04
CA VAL A 161 1.23 14.39 -2.36
C VAL A 161 1.11 12.88 -2.17
N PHE A 162 1.38 12.11 -3.23
CA PHE A 162 1.41 10.65 -3.18
C PHE A 162 2.84 10.15 -3.32
N ALA A 163 3.23 9.17 -2.51
CA ALA A 163 4.49 8.46 -2.64
C ALA A 163 4.24 6.96 -2.84
N PRO A 164 4.49 6.40 -4.04
CA PRO A 164 4.51 4.96 -4.24
C PRO A 164 5.78 4.36 -3.65
N MET A 165 5.62 3.28 -2.89
CA MET A 165 6.68 2.61 -2.15
C MET A 165 6.52 1.10 -2.21
N LEU A 166 7.65 0.40 -2.12
CA LEU A 166 7.69 -1.05 -2.03
C LEU A 166 8.27 -1.47 -0.69
N PHE A 167 7.49 -2.21 0.10
CA PHE A 167 7.97 -2.95 1.26
C PHE A 167 8.63 -4.25 0.80
N LYS A 168 9.88 -4.48 1.21
CA LYS A 168 10.57 -5.75 0.95
C LYS A 168 10.38 -6.69 2.14
N VAL A 169 9.66 -7.77 1.92
CA VAL A 169 9.27 -8.74 2.96
C VAL A 169 10.50 -9.37 3.63
N GLU A 170 11.58 -9.60 2.88
CA GLU A 170 12.80 -10.25 3.34
C GLU A 170 13.58 -9.44 4.38
N ASN A 171 13.47 -8.10 4.37
CA ASN A 171 14.22 -7.24 5.27
C ASN A 171 13.35 -6.24 6.05
N SER A 172 12.04 -6.27 5.81
CA SER A 172 11.06 -5.37 6.43
C SER A 172 11.43 -3.89 6.30
N LYS A 173 11.97 -3.49 5.14
CA LYS A 173 12.28 -2.09 4.83
C LYS A 173 11.42 -1.58 3.68
N ILE A 174 11.13 -0.28 3.72
CA ILE A 174 10.43 0.43 2.67
C ILE A 174 11.43 1.05 1.69
N TYR A 175 11.15 0.89 0.40
CA TYR A 175 11.90 1.51 -0.70
C TYR A 175 10.98 2.48 -1.43
N LEU A 176 11.49 3.64 -1.83
CA LEU A 176 10.74 4.53 -2.71
C LEU A 176 10.78 4.01 -4.14
N ILE A 177 9.66 4.06 -4.84
CA ILE A 177 9.58 3.74 -6.26
C ILE A 177 9.82 5.02 -7.05
N LYS A 178 10.84 5.03 -7.91
CA LYS A 178 11.05 6.12 -8.85
C LYS A 178 10.04 6.02 -10.02
N GLU A 179 9.35 7.11 -10.30
CA GLU A 179 8.28 7.17 -11.32
C GLU A 179 8.75 7.69 -12.70
N ASN A 180 10.07 7.88 -12.88
CA ASN A 180 10.68 8.35 -14.13
C ASN A 180 10.92 7.23 -15.15
#